data_AF-A0ABD0R3P4-F1
#
_entry.id   AF-A0ABD0R3P4-F1
#
_cell.length_a   1.000
_cell.length_b   1.000
_cell.length_c   1.000
_cell.angle_alpha   90.00
_cell.angle_beta   90.00
_cell.angle_gamma   90.00
#
_symmetry.space_group_name_H-M   'P 1'
#
loop_
_entity.id
_entity.type
_entity.pdbx_description
1 polymer ?
#
loop_
_entity_poly.entity_id
_entity_poly.type
_entity_poly.pdbx_seq_one_letter_code
_entity_poly.pdbx_strand_id
1 'polypeptide(L)' 'MAKSTLFLSLYSIDGKFDVAYYANVLISSDGSMYWLPPAIYRSTCAIEITYFPFDWQNCTLVF' A
#
# COMPACT_ATOMS: atom_id res chain seq x y z
N MET A 1 -6.49 20.56 -1.50
CA MET A 1 -7.02 19.23 -1.88
C MET A 1 -6.21 18.74 -3.05
N ALA A 2 -5.01 18.22 -2.82
CA ALA A 2 -4.08 17.84 -3.88
C ALA A 2 -3.87 16.33 -3.79
N LYS A 3 -4.49 15.57 -4.70
CA LYS A 3 -4.19 14.14 -4.88
C LYS A 3 -2.88 14.03 -5.68
N SER A 4 -1.78 14.38 -5.04
CA SER A 4 -0.43 14.12 -5.53
C SER A 4 -0.17 12.61 -5.44
N THR A 5 0.06 11.88 -6.54
CA THR A 5 0.80 10.61 -6.44
C THR A 5 1.56 10.21 -7.70
N LEU A 6 2.85 10.61 -7.69
CA LEU A 6 3.99 10.45 -8.63
C LEU A 6 4.02 9.18 -9.49
N PHE A 7 4.57 9.29 -10.73
CA PHE A 7 4.99 8.27 -11.74
C PHE A 7 5.77 7.03 -11.22
N LEU A 8 5.50 5.86 -11.83
CA LEU A 8 5.72 4.50 -11.31
C LEU A 8 7.16 4.05 -11.58
N SER A 9 8.01 4.13 -10.56
CA SER A 9 9.20 3.29 -10.48
C SER A 9 8.78 2.00 -9.76
N LEU A 10 8.57 0.89 -10.47
CA LEU A 10 8.09 -0.42 -9.98
C LEU A 10 8.92 -1.03 -8.82
N TYR A 11 8.93 -0.38 -7.67
CA TYR A 11 9.68 -0.75 -6.47
C TYR A 11 9.02 -0.05 -5.28
N SER A 12 8.79 -0.77 -4.18
CA SER A 12 8.44 -0.11 -2.91
C SER A 12 9.52 0.94 -2.63
N ILE A 13 9.20 2.23 -2.58
CA ILE A 13 10.22 3.29 -2.48
C ILE A 13 11.16 3.07 -1.28
N ASP A 14 10.62 2.50 -0.21
CA ASP A 14 11.34 2.26 1.03
C ASP A 14 12.08 0.91 1.07
N GLY A 15 11.94 0.05 0.04
CA GLY A 15 12.49 -1.31 0.02
C GLY A 15 11.95 -2.24 1.12
N LYS A 16 10.90 -1.82 1.82
CA LYS A 16 10.27 -2.54 2.93
C LYS A 16 9.08 -3.33 2.43
N PHE A 17 9.29 -4.63 2.28
CA PHE A 17 8.24 -5.60 1.94
C PHE A 17 7.63 -6.25 3.19
N ASP A 18 8.27 -6.07 4.35
CA ASP A 18 7.80 -6.57 5.63
C ASP A 18 6.77 -5.65 6.28
N VAL A 19 5.99 -6.24 7.20
CA VAL A 19 5.00 -5.54 8.00
C VAL A 19 5.66 -4.52 8.93
N ALA A 20 5.01 -3.38 9.15
CA ALA A 20 5.56 -2.32 9.99
C ALA A 20 5.68 -2.74 11.47
N TYR A 21 4.81 -3.66 11.92
CA TYR A 21 4.87 -4.26 13.24
C TYR A 21 4.32 -5.69 13.21
N TYR A 22 5.03 -6.62 13.84
CA TYR A 22 4.58 -8.00 14.00
C TYR A 22 3.53 -8.08 15.12
N ALA A 23 2.26 -8.11 14.74
CA ALA A 23 1.16 -8.32 15.68
C ALA A 23 1.01 -9.80 16.06
N ASN A 24 0.41 -10.04 17.22
CA ASN A 24 0.04 -11.38 17.65
C ASN A 24 -0.97 -12.01 16.69
N VAL A 25 -0.85 -13.31 16.45
CA VAL A 25 -1.78 -14.09 15.65
C VAL A 25 -2.91 -14.58 16.56
N LEU A 26 -4.15 -14.39 16.15
CA LEU A 26 -5.30 -15.00 16.81
C LEU A 26 -5.47 -16.42 16.28
N ILE A 27 -5.51 -17.40 17.18
CA ILE A 27 -5.69 -18.81 16.84
C ILE A 27 -7.03 -19.25 17.42
N SER A 28 -7.91 -19.74 16.56
CA SER A 28 -9.20 -20.29 16.94
C SER A 28 -9.08 -21.79 17.25
N SER A 29 -10.04 -22.34 18.00
CA SER A 29 -10.05 -23.75 18.40
C SER A 29 -10.23 -24.74 17.24
N ASP A 30 -10.68 -24.27 16.08
CA ASP A 30 -10.77 -25.02 14.83
C ASP A 30 -9.43 -25.08 14.06
N GLY A 31 -8.39 -24.42 14.57
CA GLY A 31 -7.08 -24.32 13.92
C GLY A 31 -6.96 -23.16 12.93
N SER A 32 -7.99 -22.32 12.77
CA SER A 32 -7.88 -21.14 11.93
C SER A 32 -6.94 -20.09 12.56
N MET A 33 -6.05 -19.54 11.75
CA MET A 33 -5.12 -18.48 12.16
C MET A 33 -5.50 -17.17 11.49
N TYR A 34 -5.66 -16.12 12.30
CA TYR A 34 -5.97 -14.78 11.83
C TYR A 34 -4.86 -13.83 12.22
N TRP A 35 -4.17 -13.28 11.22
CA TRP A 35 -3.05 -12.36 11.41
C TRP A 35 -3.32 -11.06 10.68
N LEU A 36 -3.50 -9.98 11.46
CA LEU A 36 -3.67 -8.62 10.98
C LEU A 36 -2.57 -7.71 11.54
N PRO A 37 -1.35 -7.80 11.00
CA PRO A 37 -0.29 -6.88 11.35
C PRO A 37 -0.60 -5.49 10.75
N PRO A 38 -0.41 -4.39 11.51
CA PRO A 38 -0.48 -3.07 10.91
C PRO A 38 0.74 -2.90 9.99
N ALA A 39 0.49 -2.55 8.73
CA ALA A 39 1.51 -2.35 7.73
C ALA A 39 1.34 -0.99 7.05
N ILE A 40 2.46 -0.30 6.84
CA ILE A 40 2.53 0.95 6.10
C ILE A 40 3.27 0.65 4.80
N TYR A 41 2.51 0.44 3.73
CA TYR A 41 3.08 0.20 2.41
C TYR A 41 3.20 1.52 1.65
N ARG A 42 4.40 1.79 1.14
CA ARG A 42 4.66 2.92 0.24
C ARG A 42 4.90 2.40 -1.17
N SER A 43 3.86 2.46 -1.99
CA SER A 43 3.96 2.16 -3.42
C SER A 43 4.22 3.41 -4.24
N THR A 44 4.82 3.20 -5.40
CA THR A 44 4.81 4.16 -6.51
C THR A 44 3.58 3.89 -7.37
N CYS A 45 2.84 4.91 -7.82
CA CYS A 45 1.86 4.79 -8.90
C CYS A 45 2.23 5.71 -10.06
N ALA A 46 1.36 6.10 -10.99
CA ALA A 46 1.73 7.14 -11.96
C ALA A 46 0.71 8.25 -12.08
N ILE A 47 1.20 9.50 -12.16
CA ILE A 47 0.34 10.69 -12.24
C ILE A 47 -0.04 10.97 -13.68
N GLU A 48 -1.31 10.95 -13.99
CA GLU A 48 -1.80 11.59 -15.21
C GLU A 48 -2.19 13.06 -14.94
N ILE A 49 -1.48 14.02 -15.53
CA ILE A 49 -1.69 15.48 -15.31
C ILE A 49 -2.65 16.13 -16.31
N THR A 50 -3.51 15.36 -16.96
CA THR A 50 -4.37 15.84 -18.06
C THR A 50 -5.44 16.83 -17.60
N TYR A 51 -5.92 16.74 -16.36
CA TYR A 51 -7.03 17.55 -15.84
C TYR A 51 -6.76 18.18 -14.46
N PHE A 52 -5.50 18.45 -14.15
CA PHE A 52 -5.12 19.02 -12.87
C PHE A 52 -5.87 20.36 -12.60
N PRO A 53 -6.43 20.60 -11.40
CA PRO A 53 -6.34 19.84 -10.14
C PRO A 53 -7.52 18.88 -9.86
N PHE A 54 -8.33 18.56 -10.88
CA PHE A 54 -9.48 17.64 -10.79
C PHE A 54 -9.20 16.29 -11.46
N ASP A 55 -7.93 15.94 -11.53
CA ASP A 55 -7.42 14.68 -12.07
C ASP A 55 -7.75 13.50 -11.14
N TRP A 56 -7.90 12.34 -11.76
CA TRP A 56 -8.08 11.06 -11.08
C TRP A 56 -6.77 10.28 -11.17
N GLN A 57 -6.37 9.64 -10.07
CA GLN A 57 -5.15 8.83 -10.02
C GLN A 57 -5.51 7.39 -9.68
N ASN A 58 -5.01 6.46 -10.49
CA ASN A 58 -5.26 5.03 -10.34
C ASN A 58 -3.96 4.34 -9.88
N CYS A 59 -3.89 4.11 -8.58
CA CYS A 59 -2.70 3.57 -7.92
C CYS A 59 -2.98 2.14 -7.47
N THR A 60 -2.26 1.17 -8.03
CA THR A 60 -2.38 -0.25 -7.69
C THR A 60 -1.30 -0.63 -6.69
N LEU A 61 -1.69 -1.34 -5.64
CA LEU A 61 -0.76 -2.02 -4.74
C LEU A 61 -0.55 -3.44 -5.27
N VAL A 62 0.71 -3.79 -5.54
CA VAL A 62 1.12 -5.16 -5.89
C VAL A 62 1.71 -5.77 -4.62
N PHE A 63 1.14 -6.89 -4.17
CA PHE A 63 1.54 -7.65 -2.98
C PHE A 63 2.22 -8.94 -3.40
#